data_AF-A0A077ZFW9-F1
#
_entry.id   AF-A0A077ZFW9-F1
#
_cell.length_a   1.000
_cell.length_b   1.000
_cell.length_c   1.000
_cell.angle_alpha   90.00
_cell.angle_beta   90.00
_cell.angle_gamma   90.00
#
_symmetry.space_group_name_H-M   'P 1'
#
loop_
_entity.id
_entity.type
_entity.pdbx_description
1 polymer ?
#
loop_
_entity_poly.entity_id
_entity_poly.type
_entity_poly.pdbx_seq_one_letter_code
_entity_poly.pdbx_strand_id
1 'polypeptide(L)'
;MLPTTQLLLRLLLAIFMITLRHTEALSCEKAGCQYCSYVKMQRHCASFCSMCSVCLMLVHVFYRSALKNDDKIRELAFGSKFQEGDSNRVSTYKVIPYTQPQQGREVQKYTRPYNRRPYVDKAVTRKPSSSITKPTKTAKTCDGLNPCVPLEQANSRFQQCCEARRMKNACVGYCRYDITKEEARFAFMHGKCPFRQLQTYLSCAAAGKDRRNCCRKKGVLDGALAFCEPFCAPDNPGFPGAKPRYQPCAEKLISLMNCYWAGLE
;
A
#
# COMPACT_ATOMS: atom_id res chain seq x y z
N MET A 1 -55.52 -22.42 -24.36
CA MET A 1 -54.98 -21.17 -23.77
C MET A 1 -54.09 -21.55 -22.61
N LEU A 2 -52.77 -21.43 -22.73
CA LEU A 2 -51.88 -21.58 -21.56
C LEU A 2 -52.23 -20.46 -20.58
N PRO A 3 -52.39 -20.74 -19.26
CA PRO A 3 -52.75 -19.71 -18.31
C PRO A 3 -51.64 -18.65 -18.30
N THR A 4 -52.01 -17.38 -18.29
CA THR A 4 -51.09 -16.22 -18.28
C THR A 4 -50.00 -16.34 -17.21
N THR A 5 -50.29 -17.05 -16.12
CA THR A 5 -49.36 -17.39 -15.04
C THR A 5 -48.16 -18.25 -15.48
N GLN A 6 -48.34 -19.21 -16.39
CA GLN A 6 -47.25 -20.04 -16.94
C GLN A 6 -46.29 -19.22 -17.80
N LEU A 7 -46.80 -18.24 -18.56
CA LEU A 7 -45.98 -17.39 -19.42
C LEU A 7 -45.09 -16.45 -18.58
N LEU A 8 -45.67 -15.85 -17.54
CA LEU A 8 -44.93 -15.00 -16.59
C LEU A 8 -43.84 -15.78 -15.86
N LEU A 9 -44.14 -17.01 -15.41
CA LEU A 9 -43.15 -17.84 -14.72
C LEU A 9 -41.95 -18.20 -15.63
N ARG A 10 -42.21 -18.52 -16.91
CA ARG A 10 -41.14 -18.78 -17.89
C ARG A 10 -40.28 -17.55 -18.17
N LEU A 11 -40.90 -16.37 -18.26
CA LEU A 11 -40.19 -15.10 -18.42
C LEU A 11 -39.30 -14.78 -17.23
N LEU A 12 -39.80 -14.97 -16.00
CA LEU A 12 -39.02 -14.77 -14.78
C LEU A 12 -37.83 -15.74 -14.69
N LEU A 13 -38.04 -17.02 -15.01
CA LEU A 13 -36.95 -18.01 -15.05
C LEU A 13 -35.91 -17.67 -16.12
N ALA A 14 -36.32 -17.20 -17.31
CA ALA A 14 -35.40 -16.78 -18.35
C ALA A 14 -34.57 -15.56 -17.91
N ILE A 15 -35.20 -14.55 -17.31
CA ILE A 15 -34.52 -13.38 -16.75
C ILE A 15 -33.55 -13.80 -15.66
N PHE A 16 -33.95 -14.71 -14.76
CA PHE A 16 -33.08 -15.23 -13.70
C PHE A 16 -31.88 -16.00 -14.26
N MET A 17 -32.06 -16.82 -15.30
CA MET A 17 -30.95 -17.51 -15.96
C MET A 17 -29.99 -16.54 -16.66
N ILE A 18 -30.53 -15.46 -17.26
CA ILE A 18 -29.71 -14.40 -17.86
C ILE A 18 -28.94 -13.65 -16.76
N THR A 19 -29.57 -13.27 -15.65
CA THR A 19 -28.89 -12.58 -14.55
C THR A 19 -27.86 -13.48 -13.87
N LEU A 20 -28.14 -14.78 -13.71
CA LEU A 20 -27.17 -15.74 -13.20
C LEU A 20 -25.95 -15.87 -14.12
N ARG A 21 -26.16 -15.93 -15.44
CA ARG A 21 -25.07 -15.88 -16.42
C ARG A 21 -24.25 -14.59 -16.30
N HIS A 22 -24.88 -13.47 -15.94
CA HIS A 22 -24.16 -12.22 -15.67
C HIS A 22 -23.45 -12.21 -14.30
N THR A 23 -23.94 -12.93 -13.29
CA THR A 23 -23.28 -12.98 -11.98
C THR A 23 -22.01 -13.84 -11.95
N GLU A 24 -21.89 -14.80 -12.87
CA GLU A 24 -20.70 -15.63 -13.04
C GLU A 24 -19.57 -14.93 -13.82
N ALA A 25 -19.83 -13.75 -14.40
CA ALA A 25 -18.78 -12.90 -14.93
C ALA A 25 -17.95 -12.38 -13.76
N LEU A 26 -16.95 -13.17 -13.34
CA LEU A 26 -15.82 -12.73 -12.55
C LEU A 26 -15.37 -11.42 -13.20
N SER A 27 -15.72 -10.30 -12.57
CA SER A 27 -15.51 -8.99 -13.16
C SER A 27 -14.01 -8.78 -13.15
N CYS A 28 -13.35 -9.20 -14.24
CA CYS A 28 -11.90 -9.20 -14.37
C CYS A 28 -11.34 -7.80 -14.06
N GLU A 29 -12.12 -6.80 -14.45
CA GLU A 29 -11.94 -5.39 -14.16
C GLU A 29 -11.92 -5.06 -12.65
N LYS A 30 -12.78 -5.67 -11.83
CA LYS A 30 -12.77 -5.47 -10.37
C LYS A 30 -11.56 -6.09 -9.68
N ALA A 31 -11.01 -7.20 -10.20
CA ALA A 31 -9.79 -7.77 -9.64
C ALA A 31 -8.58 -6.86 -9.93
N GLY A 32 -8.50 -6.33 -11.16
CA GLY A 32 -7.43 -5.47 -11.62
C GLY A 32 -6.20 -6.24 -12.12
N CYS A 33 -5.35 -5.56 -12.89
CA CYS A 33 -4.21 -6.13 -13.59
C CYS A 33 -3.19 -6.88 -12.72
N GLN A 34 -3.12 -6.56 -11.43
CA GLN A 34 -2.21 -7.19 -10.47
C GLN A 34 -2.43 -8.71 -10.33
N TYR A 35 -3.65 -9.21 -10.61
CA TYR A 35 -3.95 -10.63 -10.53
C TYR A 35 -3.68 -11.40 -11.83
N CYS A 36 -3.25 -10.73 -12.90
CA CYS A 36 -2.93 -11.38 -14.17
C CYS A 36 -1.69 -12.27 -14.12
N SER A 37 -0.97 -12.32 -12.99
CA SER A 37 0.09 -13.30 -12.71
C SER A 37 -0.44 -14.66 -12.26
N TYR A 38 -1.71 -14.75 -11.80
CA TYR A 38 -2.29 -16.00 -11.33
C TYR A 38 -2.87 -16.80 -12.50
N VAL A 39 -2.52 -18.09 -12.60
CA VAL A 39 -2.97 -19.01 -13.66
C VAL A 39 -4.50 -19.04 -13.82
N LYS A 40 -5.24 -19.00 -12.71
CA LYS A 40 -6.71 -18.98 -12.73
C LYS A 40 -7.25 -17.71 -13.39
N MET A 41 -6.65 -16.56 -13.10
CA MET A 41 -7.03 -15.29 -13.71
C MET A 41 -6.69 -15.29 -15.21
N GLN A 42 -5.51 -15.77 -15.59
CA GLN A 42 -5.11 -15.87 -17.00
C GLN A 42 -6.07 -16.74 -17.83
N ARG A 43 -6.62 -17.81 -17.25
CA ARG A 43 -7.60 -18.68 -17.95
C ARG A 43 -8.97 -18.03 -18.12
N HIS A 44 -9.49 -17.37 -17.09
CA HIS A 44 -10.86 -16.82 -17.12
C HIS A 44 -10.93 -15.36 -17.62
N CYS A 45 -9.81 -14.63 -17.55
CA CYS A 45 -9.72 -13.20 -17.83
C CYS A 45 -8.59 -12.89 -18.84
N ALA A 46 -8.33 -13.78 -19.79
CA ALA A 46 -7.23 -13.65 -20.75
C ALA A 46 -7.25 -12.31 -21.51
N SER A 47 -8.42 -11.88 -21.99
CA SER A 47 -8.61 -10.60 -22.70
C SER A 47 -8.31 -9.39 -21.81
N PHE A 48 -8.76 -9.41 -20.56
CA PHE A 48 -8.45 -8.35 -19.60
C PHE A 48 -6.94 -8.28 -19.31
N CYS A 49 -6.32 -9.45 -19.14
CA CYS A 49 -4.89 -9.53 -18.84
C CYS A 49 -3.99 -9.16 -20.02
N SER A 50 -4.40 -9.40 -21.26
CA SER A 50 -3.64 -8.94 -22.43
C SER A 50 -3.64 -7.41 -22.53
N MET A 51 -4.75 -6.74 -22.19
CA MET A 51 -4.81 -5.27 -22.14
C MET A 51 -3.92 -4.67 -21.03
N CYS A 52 -3.73 -5.40 -19.92
CA CYS A 52 -2.83 -4.97 -18.86
C CYS A 52 -1.36 -4.91 -19.29
N SER A 53 -0.91 -5.86 -20.12
CA SER A 53 0.46 -5.85 -20.68
C SER A 53 0.68 -4.65 -21.61
N VAL A 54 -0.34 -4.23 -22.35
CA VAL A 54 -0.27 -3.03 -23.22
C VAL A 54 -0.16 -1.76 -22.37
N CYS A 55 -0.88 -1.69 -21.25
CA CYS A 55 -0.86 -0.52 -20.36
C CYS A 55 0.52 -0.31 -19.69
N LEU A 56 1.19 -1.39 -19.27
CA LEU A 56 2.56 -1.30 -18.73
C LEU A 56 3.57 -0.81 -19.78
N MET A 57 3.44 -1.24 -21.03
CA MET A 57 4.33 -0.82 -22.11
C MET A 57 4.10 0.66 -22.47
N LEU A 58 2.86 1.13 -22.52
CA LEU A 58 2.58 2.54 -22.79
C LEU A 58 3.11 3.44 -21.66
N VAL A 59 2.91 3.07 -20.39
CA VAL A 59 3.50 3.82 -19.27
C VAL A 59 5.02 3.86 -19.38
N HIS A 60 5.67 2.76 -19.76
CA HIS A 60 7.12 2.72 -19.95
C HIS A 60 7.61 3.55 -21.15
N VAL A 61 6.84 3.59 -22.24
CA VAL A 61 7.13 4.43 -23.41
C VAL A 61 6.95 5.91 -23.06
N PHE A 62 5.82 6.29 -22.44
CA PHE A 62 5.60 7.66 -21.99
C PHE A 62 6.61 8.11 -20.94
N TYR A 63 7.01 7.25 -19.99
CA TYR A 63 8.07 7.57 -19.03
C TYR A 63 9.45 7.69 -19.71
N ARG A 64 9.78 6.82 -20.66
CA ARG A 64 11.04 6.96 -21.43
C ARG A 64 11.06 8.21 -22.30
N SER A 65 9.91 8.61 -22.85
CA SER A 65 9.77 9.84 -23.64
C SER A 65 9.81 11.09 -22.77
N ALA A 66 9.26 11.04 -21.55
CA ALA A 66 9.33 12.14 -20.60
C ALA A 66 10.75 12.32 -20.02
N LEU A 67 11.45 11.23 -19.71
CA LEU A 67 12.83 11.30 -19.21
C LEU A 67 13.83 11.77 -20.28
N LYS A 68 13.60 11.49 -21.57
CA LYS A 68 14.45 11.98 -22.67
C LYS A 68 14.39 13.49 -22.89
N ASN A 69 13.37 14.17 -22.36
CA ASN A 69 13.23 15.62 -22.46
C ASN A 69 13.79 16.37 -21.24
N ASP A 70 14.11 15.68 -20.14
CA ASP A 70 14.64 16.29 -18.90
C ASP A 70 16.19 16.30 -18.82
N ASP A 71 16.89 15.61 -19.72
CA ASP A 71 18.36 15.59 -19.75
C ASP A 71 18.98 16.96 -20.10
N LYS A 72 18.19 17.92 -20.58
CA LYS A 72 18.65 19.30 -20.86
C LYS A 72 18.52 20.27 -19.67
N ILE A 73 17.90 19.88 -18.55
CA ILE A 73 17.66 20.78 -17.40
C ILE A 73 18.54 20.40 -16.19
N ARG A 74 19.25 19.27 -16.23
CA ARG A 74 20.16 18.83 -15.16
C ARG A 74 21.57 19.43 -15.20
N GLU A 75 21.95 20.18 -16.24
CA GLU A 75 23.26 20.86 -16.30
C GLU A 75 23.30 22.24 -15.61
N LEU A 76 22.18 22.76 -15.12
CA LEU A 76 22.12 24.08 -14.47
C LEU A 76 21.95 24.02 -12.94
N ALA A 77 21.90 22.83 -12.35
CA ALA A 77 21.78 22.64 -10.91
C ALA A 77 22.75 21.55 -10.44
N PHE A 78 23.70 21.94 -9.57
CA PHE A 78 24.71 21.08 -8.92
C PHE A 78 25.99 20.80 -9.71
N GLY A 79 26.82 21.85 -9.82
CA GLY A 79 28.26 21.67 -9.78
C GLY A 79 28.69 21.06 -8.45
N SER A 80 29.10 19.80 -8.46
CA SER A 80 30.04 19.24 -7.47
C SER A 80 30.60 17.92 -8.00
N LYS A 81 31.93 17.89 -8.12
CA LYS A 81 32.75 16.72 -8.45
C LYS A 81 32.48 15.59 -7.46
N PHE A 82 32.27 14.37 -7.93
CA PHE A 82 32.67 13.18 -7.18
C PHE A 82 33.21 12.10 -8.11
N GLN A 83 34.34 11.54 -7.69
CA GLN A 83 35.23 10.69 -8.47
C GLN A 83 34.68 9.28 -8.67
N GLU A 84 35.11 8.74 -9.80
CA GLU A 84 34.91 7.40 -10.33
C GLU A 84 35.49 6.33 -9.40
N GLY A 85 34.68 5.32 -9.09
CA GLY A 85 35.00 4.21 -8.20
C GLY A 85 34.25 2.96 -8.64
N ASP A 86 35.00 2.11 -9.32
CA ASP A 86 34.72 0.86 -10.03
C ASP A 86 33.97 -0.22 -9.20
N SER A 87 32.93 -0.86 -9.78
CA SER A 87 32.78 -2.34 -9.77
C SER A 87 31.55 -2.79 -10.56
N ASN A 88 31.85 -3.39 -11.71
CA ASN A 88 31.00 -4.14 -12.63
C ASN A 88 30.09 -5.21 -11.96
N ARG A 89 28.78 -5.20 -12.29
CA ARG A 89 28.05 -6.44 -12.62
C ARG A 89 26.73 -6.17 -13.33
N VAL A 90 26.81 -6.11 -14.66
CA VAL A 90 25.69 -6.39 -15.56
C VAL A 90 25.48 -7.91 -15.57
N SER A 91 24.30 -8.39 -15.16
CA SER A 91 23.90 -9.79 -15.39
C SER A 91 22.68 -9.82 -16.30
N THR A 92 22.93 -10.15 -17.55
CA THR A 92 21.97 -10.51 -18.58
C THR A 92 21.41 -11.90 -18.29
N TYR A 93 20.16 -11.99 -17.86
CA TYR A 93 19.45 -13.27 -17.81
C TYR A 93 18.72 -13.49 -19.13
N LYS A 94 19.24 -14.40 -19.95
CA LYS A 94 18.58 -14.96 -21.15
C LYS A 94 17.30 -15.70 -20.73
N VAL A 95 16.18 -15.36 -21.37
CA VAL A 95 14.92 -16.12 -21.28
C VAL A 95 15.03 -17.32 -22.22
N ILE A 96 15.06 -18.52 -21.66
CA ILE A 96 14.99 -19.79 -22.42
C ILE A 96 13.52 -20.23 -22.44
N PRO A 97 12.89 -20.47 -23.61
CA PRO A 97 11.55 -21.01 -23.69
C PRO A 97 11.62 -22.54 -23.59
N TYR A 98 10.83 -23.18 -22.74
CA TYR A 98 10.62 -24.63 -22.81
C TYR A 98 9.14 -25.01 -22.74
N THR A 99 8.80 -25.77 -23.77
CA THR A 99 7.60 -26.52 -24.10
C THR A 99 7.20 -27.53 -22.99
N GLN A 100 5.88 -27.69 -22.80
CA GLN A 100 5.29 -28.83 -22.07
C GLN A 100 5.37 -30.10 -22.95
N PRO A 101 5.41 -31.34 -22.39
CA PRO A 101 4.18 -32.01 -21.95
C PRO A 101 4.29 -33.00 -20.75
N GLN A 102 3.19 -33.00 -19.98
CA GLN A 102 2.43 -34.14 -19.42
C GLN A 102 3.02 -35.17 -18.43
N GLN A 103 2.13 -35.45 -17.45
CA GLN A 103 1.88 -36.71 -16.73
C GLN A 103 2.74 -37.07 -15.51
N GLY A 104 2.11 -36.88 -14.34
CA GLY A 104 2.07 -37.90 -13.29
C GLY A 104 3.27 -38.00 -12.34
N ARG A 105 3.22 -37.26 -11.23
CA ARG A 105 3.43 -37.77 -9.85
C ARG A 105 3.57 -36.61 -8.86
N GLU A 106 2.86 -36.78 -7.75
CA GLU A 106 3.10 -36.26 -6.39
C GLU A 106 3.35 -34.75 -6.22
N VAL A 107 2.36 -34.09 -5.63
CA VAL A 107 2.42 -32.67 -5.23
C VAL A 107 3.41 -32.51 -4.07
N GLN A 108 4.69 -32.33 -4.38
CA GLN A 108 5.64 -31.78 -3.42
C GLN A 108 5.28 -30.32 -3.12
N LYS A 109 5.00 -30.10 -1.84
CA LYS A 109 4.65 -28.85 -1.18
C LYS A 109 5.79 -27.84 -1.35
N TYR A 110 5.75 -27.00 -2.37
CA TYR A 110 6.71 -25.92 -2.55
C TYR A 110 6.50 -24.80 -1.51
N THR A 111 7.13 -24.96 -0.35
CA THR A 111 7.55 -23.86 0.53
C THR A 111 8.58 -23.01 -0.22
N ARG A 112 8.18 -21.83 -0.71
CA ARG A 112 9.17 -20.83 -1.17
C ARG A 112 9.90 -20.23 0.04
N PRO A 113 11.23 -20.07 -0.04
CA PRO A 113 12.02 -19.62 1.09
C PRO A 113 11.74 -18.13 1.37
N TYR A 114 11.31 -17.84 2.59
CA TYR A 114 11.24 -16.47 3.10
C TYR A 114 12.65 -15.92 3.26
N ASN A 115 12.99 -14.85 2.54
CA ASN A 115 14.08 -13.95 2.91
C ASN A 115 13.70 -13.27 4.23
N ARG A 116 13.97 -13.95 5.33
CA ARG A 116 13.81 -13.48 6.69
C ARG A 116 15.01 -12.56 6.97
N ARG A 117 14.84 -11.23 6.85
CA ARG A 117 15.79 -10.31 7.53
C ARG A 117 15.62 -10.56 9.03
N PRO A 118 16.68 -10.92 9.77
CA PRO A 118 16.59 -11.12 11.21
C PRO A 118 16.22 -9.78 11.86
N TYR A 119 15.17 -9.77 12.66
CA TYR A 119 14.97 -8.75 13.69
C TYR A 119 16.14 -8.90 14.67
N VAL A 120 17.04 -7.92 14.68
CA VAL A 120 18.20 -7.95 15.57
C VAL A 120 17.72 -7.47 16.94
N ASP A 121 17.48 -8.42 17.85
CA ASP A 121 17.38 -8.14 19.29
C ASP A 121 18.71 -7.55 19.75
N LYS A 122 18.78 -6.23 19.89
CA LYS A 122 19.87 -5.61 20.64
C LYS A 122 19.42 -5.50 22.09
N ALA A 123 20.01 -6.37 22.92
CA ALA A 123 19.93 -6.27 24.36
C ALA A 123 20.32 -4.84 24.81
N VAL A 124 19.38 -4.17 25.47
CA VAL A 124 19.58 -2.86 26.09
C VAL A 124 20.52 -3.04 27.29
N THR A 125 21.83 -2.94 27.05
CA THR A 125 22.79 -2.74 28.14
C THR A 125 22.60 -1.33 28.69
N ARG A 126 21.96 -1.24 29.87
CA ARG A 126 21.83 -0.01 30.66
C ARG A 126 23.23 0.53 30.96
N LYS A 127 23.63 1.64 30.33
CA LYS A 127 24.81 2.42 30.76
C LYS A 127 24.34 3.52 31.73
N PRO A 128 25.08 3.81 32.82
CA PRO A 128 24.62 4.71 33.87
C PRO A 128 24.57 6.16 33.38
N SER A 129 23.58 6.88 33.88
CA SER A 129 23.34 8.31 33.68
C SER A 129 24.55 9.14 34.11
N SER A 130 25.35 9.61 33.15
CA SER A 130 26.33 10.68 33.40
C SER A 130 25.76 12.01 32.92
N SER A 131 25.48 12.86 33.89
CA SER A 131 25.12 14.27 33.77
C SER A 131 26.01 15.01 32.75
N ILE A 132 25.44 15.38 31.62
CA ILE A 132 26.02 16.41 30.74
C ILE A 132 25.05 17.59 30.72
N THR A 133 25.57 18.68 31.25
CA THR A 133 25.06 20.02 31.45
C THR A 133 24.16 20.52 30.32
N LYS A 134 22.97 21.03 30.70
CA LYS A 134 22.00 21.73 29.85
C LYS A 134 22.68 22.83 29.00
N PRO A 135 22.50 22.85 27.68
CA PRO A 135 22.28 24.09 26.97
C PRO A 135 20.78 24.43 27.07
N THR A 136 20.47 25.65 27.45
CA THR A 136 19.12 26.20 27.61
C THR A 136 18.32 26.06 26.31
N LYS A 137 17.59 24.94 26.15
CA LYS A 137 16.73 24.70 24.99
C LYS A 137 15.47 25.56 25.13
N THR A 138 15.38 26.60 24.30
CA THR A 138 14.10 27.22 23.95
C THR A 138 13.10 26.10 23.60
N ALA A 139 11.94 26.11 24.25
CA ALA A 139 10.89 25.11 24.03
C ALA A 139 10.53 25.06 22.54
N LYS A 140 10.92 23.99 21.85
CA LYS A 140 10.54 23.76 20.45
C LYS A 140 9.06 23.40 20.43
N THR A 141 8.19 24.38 20.21
CA THR A 141 6.75 24.17 20.04
C THR A 141 6.51 23.31 18.78
N CYS A 142 5.74 22.23 18.92
CA CYS A 142 5.32 21.41 17.77
C CYS A 142 4.34 22.22 16.92
N ASP A 143 4.63 22.41 15.63
CA ASP A 143 3.79 23.18 14.69
C ASP A 143 2.67 22.36 14.05
N GLY A 144 2.64 21.04 14.31
CA GLY A 144 1.69 20.10 13.71
C GLY A 144 1.92 19.84 12.22
N LEU A 145 3.00 20.37 11.61
CA LEU A 145 3.35 20.21 10.20
C LEU A 145 4.64 19.40 10.02
N ASN A 146 5.55 19.53 10.98
CA ASN A 146 6.84 18.86 11.02
C ASN A 146 6.95 17.95 12.25
N PRO A 147 7.52 16.75 12.11
CA PRO A 147 7.80 15.87 13.25
C PRO A 147 8.62 16.57 14.35
N CYS A 148 8.07 16.61 15.57
CA CYS A 148 8.78 17.12 16.74
C CYS A 148 9.25 16.00 17.69
N VAL A 149 8.65 14.81 17.61
CA VAL A 149 9.00 13.62 18.39
C VAL A 149 10.00 12.75 17.61
N PRO A 150 11.10 12.26 18.22
CA PRO A 150 12.02 11.32 17.57
C PRO A 150 11.32 10.07 17.04
N LEU A 151 11.78 9.56 15.89
CA LEU A 151 11.14 8.44 15.20
C LEU A 151 10.97 7.20 16.08
N GLU A 152 12.00 6.86 16.87
CA GLU A 152 11.96 5.71 17.79
C GLU A 152 10.84 5.84 18.82
N GLN A 153 10.69 7.02 19.42
CA GLN A 153 9.63 7.29 20.38
C GLN A 153 8.24 7.29 19.70
N ALA A 154 8.13 7.86 18.51
CA ALA A 154 6.90 7.86 17.72
C ALA A 154 6.46 6.42 17.37
N ASN A 155 7.39 5.60 16.91
CA ASN A 155 7.17 4.18 16.60
C ASN A 155 6.76 3.40 17.84
N SER A 156 7.44 3.60 18.97
CA SER A 156 7.09 2.94 20.24
C SER A 156 5.66 3.27 20.68
N ARG A 157 5.26 4.56 20.65
CA ARG A 157 3.88 4.99 20.95
C ARG A 157 2.86 4.36 20.00
N PHE A 158 3.18 4.28 18.70
CA PHE A 158 2.29 3.71 17.70
C PHE A 158 2.11 2.19 17.92
N GLN A 159 3.20 1.44 18.13
CA GLN A 159 3.14 0.00 18.41
C GLN A 159 2.35 -0.29 19.68
N GLN A 160 2.61 0.44 20.77
CA GLN A 160 1.88 0.29 22.04
C GLN A 160 0.38 0.51 21.87
N CYS A 161 -0.04 1.50 21.06
CA CYS A 161 -1.45 1.70 20.76
C CYS A 161 -2.06 0.50 20.01
N CYS A 162 -1.35 -0.04 19.01
CA CYS A 162 -1.82 -1.21 18.26
C CYS A 162 -1.95 -2.46 19.15
N GLU A 163 -1.00 -2.68 20.06
CA GLU A 163 -1.04 -3.75 21.05
C GLU A 163 -2.21 -3.59 22.02
N ALA A 164 -2.37 -2.38 22.59
CA ALA A 164 -3.47 -2.06 23.51
C ALA A 164 -4.84 -2.24 22.85
N ARG A 165 -4.97 -1.92 21.56
CA ARG A 165 -6.19 -2.11 20.78
C ARG A 165 -6.35 -3.53 20.20
N ARG A 166 -5.53 -4.49 20.65
CA ARG A 166 -5.60 -5.92 20.29
C ARG A 166 -5.55 -6.16 18.78
N MET A 167 -4.71 -5.41 18.07
CA MET A 167 -4.43 -5.71 16.66
C MET A 167 -3.72 -7.06 16.56
N LYS A 168 -3.92 -7.79 15.45
CA LYS A 168 -3.23 -9.08 15.27
C LYS A 168 -1.71 -8.86 15.33
N ASN A 169 -0.96 -9.80 15.91
CA ASN A 169 0.51 -9.69 16.03
C ASN A 169 1.19 -9.37 14.69
N ALA A 170 0.69 -9.94 13.59
CA ALA A 170 1.19 -9.64 12.24
C ALA A 170 1.07 -8.15 11.88
N CYS A 171 0.07 -7.43 12.40
CA CYS A 171 -0.16 -6.01 12.17
C CYS A 171 0.62 -5.09 13.09
N VAL A 172 0.87 -5.52 14.33
CA VAL A 172 1.65 -4.74 15.29
C VAL A 172 3.05 -4.45 14.72
N GLY A 173 3.65 -5.41 14.02
CA GLY A 173 4.94 -5.21 13.32
C GLY A 173 4.91 -4.17 12.19
N TYR A 174 3.74 -3.77 11.69
CA TYR A 174 3.58 -2.71 10.71
C TYR A 174 3.22 -1.35 11.34
N CYS A 175 2.97 -1.27 12.66
CA CYS A 175 2.61 -0.03 13.34
C CYS A 175 3.83 0.87 13.58
N ARG A 176 4.37 1.43 12.50
CA ARG A 176 5.55 2.31 12.51
C ARG A 176 5.44 3.41 11.45
N TYR A 177 6.09 4.54 11.67
CA TYR A 177 6.07 5.70 10.77
C TYR A 177 7.06 5.59 9.61
N ASP A 178 8.10 4.77 9.75
CA ASP A 178 9.09 4.42 8.71
C ASP A 178 8.60 3.32 7.76
N ILE A 179 7.31 2.97 7.80
CA ILE A 179 6.71 1.97 6.90
C ILE A 179 6.68 2.50 5.45
N THR A 180 7.04 1.65 4.50
CA THR A 180 6.91 2.01 3.08
C THR A 180 5.47 1.85 2.58
N LYS A 181 5.15 2.49 1.46
CA LYS A 181 3.85 2.33 0.80
C LYS A 181 3.61 0.87 0.43
N GLU A 182 4.65 0.19 -0.04
CA GLU A 182 4.64 -1.20 -0.48
C GLU A 182 4.42 -2.15 0.70
N GLU A 183 5.09 -1.90 1.83
CA GLU A 183 4.91 -2.68 3.06
C GLU A 183 3.48 -2.55 3.61
N ALA A 184 2.96 -1.33 3.69
CA ALA A 184 1.59 -1.10 4.17
C ALA A 184 0.56 -1.70 3.22
N ARG A 185 0.74 -1.52 1.91
CA ARG A 185 -0.13 -2.10 0.89
C ARG A 185 -0.08 -3.63 0.96
N PHE A 186 1.11 -4.21 1.15
CA PHE A 186 1.25 -5.64 1.37
C PHE A 186 0.51 -6.09 2.62
N ALA A 187 0.67 -5.38 3.74
CA ALA A 187 0.03 -5.73 5.01
C ALA A 187 -1.50 -5.83 4.89
N PHE A 188 -2.14 -4.81 4.32
CA PHE A 188 -3.61 -4.77 4.22
C PHE A 188 -4.16 -5.55 3.01
N MET A 189 -3.55 -5.45 1.82
CA MET A 189 -4.09 -6.10 0.62
C MET A 189 -3.82 -7.60 0.58
N HIS A 190 -2.71 -8.09 1.16
CA HIS A 190 -2.38 -9.53 1.18
C HIS A 190 -2.86 -10.22 2.46
N GLY A 191 -3.75 -9.57 3.23
CA GLY A 191 -4.45 -10.19 4.36
C GLY A 191 -3.60 -10.45 5.61
N LYS A 192 -2.40 -9.85 5.73
CA LYS A 192 -1.68 -9.85 7.02
C LYS A 192 -2.46 -9.07 8.07
N CYS A 193 -3.10 -7.99 7.62
CA CYS A 193 -4.01 -7.17 8.40
C CYS A 193 -5.42 -7.21 7.85
N PRO A 194 -6.42 -7.61 8.65
CA PRO A 194 -7.80 -7.55 8.21
C PRO A 194 -8.20 -6.09 7.98
N PHE A 195 -8.87 -5.81 6.87
CA PHE A 195 -9.32 -4.46 6.53
C PHE A 195 -10.19 -3.78 7.60
N ARG A 196 -10.87 -4.58 8.46
CA ARG A 196 -11.63 -4.08 9.61
C ARG A 196 -10.74 -3.34 10.63
N GLN A 197 -9.45 -3.67 10.70
CA GLN A 197 -8.47 -3.02 11.58
C GLN A 197 -7.81 -1.79 10.94
N LEU A 198 -8.16 -1.41 9.69
CA LEU A 198 -7.57 -0.24 9.04
C LEU A 198 -7.86 1.05 9.81
N GLN A 199 -9.10 1.23 10.27
CA GLN A 199 -9.44 2.41 11.08
C GLN A 199 -8.65 2.45 12.39
N THR A 200 -8.55 1.29 13.07
CA THR A 200 -7.76 1.16 14.30
C THR A 200 -6.29 1.50 14.08
N TYR A 201 -5.69 0.98 13.00
CA TYR A 201 -4.31 1.27 12.60
C TYR A 201 -4.09 2.77 12.40
N LEU A 202 -4.96 3.41 11.60
CA LEU A 202 -4.84 4.84 11.30
C LEU A 202 -5.13 5.72 12.52
N SER A 203 -6.10 5.35 13.37
CA SER A 203 -6.41 6.03 14.63
C SER A 203 -5.23 6.01 15.60
N CYS A 204 -4.55 4.86 15.71
CA CYS A 204 -3.33 4.75 16.50
C CYS A 204 -2.18 5.60 15.94
N ALA A 205 -2.01 5.68 14.62
CA ALA A 205 -1.05 6.60 14.01
C ALA A 205 -1.45 8.06 14.28
N ALA A 206 -2.70 8.44 14.06
CA ALA A 206 -3.17 9.81 14.24
C ALA A 206 -3.14 10.28 15.72
N ALA A 207 -2.97 9.35 16.66
CA ALA A 207 -3.09 9.55 18.10
C ALA A 207 -4.44 10.17 18.50
N GLY A 208 -5.53 9.76 17.81
CA GLY A 208 -6.87 10.26 18.10
C GLY A 208 -7.16 11.69 17.62
N LYS A 209 -6.22 12.34 16.93
CA LYS A 209 -6.33 13.76 16.56
C LYS A 209 -6.65 13.95 15.08
N ASP A 210 -7.39 15.01 14.80
CA ASP A 210 -7.73 15.44 13.45
C ASP A 210 -6.54 16.09 12.74
N ARG A 211 -6.07 15.50 11.63
CA ARG A 211 -4.93 16.00 10.85
C ARG A 211 -5.32 16.64 9.53
N ARG A 212 -6.60 16.99 9.32
CA ARG A 212 -7.06 17.60 8.06
C ARG A 212 -6.29 18.87 7.70
N ASN A 213 -5.92 19.71 8.67
CA ASN A 213 -5.12 20.91 8.42
C ASN A 213 -3.75 20.59 7.81
N CYS A 214 -3.02 19.61 8.37
CA CYS A 214 -1.75 19.16 7.81
C CYS A 214 -1.95 18.54 6.42
N CYS A 215 -2.98 17.71 6.25
CA CYS A 215 -3.29 17.09 4.97
C CYS A 215 -3.55 18.10 3.84
N ARG A 216 -4.31 19.18 4.11
CA ARG A 216 -4.54 20.25 3.14
C ARG A 216 -3.23 20.96 2.78
N LYS A 217 -2.42 21.29 3.78
CA LYS A 217 -1.12 21.96 3.57
C LYS A 217 -0.10 21.10 2.82
N LYS A 218 -0.15 19.76 2.96
CA LYS A 218 0.74 18.81 2.27
C LYS A 218 0.17 18.27 0.95
N GLY A 219 -0.93 18.81 0.46
CA GLY A 219 -1.52 18.39 -0.82
C GLY A 219 -1.99 16.93 -0.85
N VAL A 220 -2.42 16.41 0.31
CA VAL A 220 -3.03 15.08 0.41
C VAL A 220 -4.42 15.07 -0.22
N LEU A 221 -5.12 16.21 -0.17
CA LEU A 221 -6.51 16.37 -0.57
C LEU A 221 -6.68 17.10 -1.91
N ASP A 222 -5.60 17.24 -2.67
CA ASP A 222 -5.61 18.03 -3.90
C ASP A 222 -6.31 17.28 -5.05
N GLY A 223 -7.01 18.05 -5.88
CA GLY A 223 -7.65 17.57 -7.10
C GLY A 223 -8.58 16.39 -6.89
N ALA A 224 -8.31 15.29 -7.60
CA ALA A 224 -9.13 14.09 -7.55
C ALA A 224 -9.13 13.36 -6.20
N LEU A 225 -8.22 13.69 -5.27
CA LEU A 225 -8.07 13.00 -3.98
C LEU A 225 -8.76 13.69 -2.80
N ALA A 226 -9.56 14.73 -3.05
CA ALA A 226 -10.34 15.41 -2.00
C ALA A 226 -11.20 14.43 -1.18
N PHE A 227 -11.71 13.37 -1.81
CA PHE A 227 -12.50 12.34 -1.13
C PHE A 227 -11.72 11.51 -0.10
N CYS A 228 -10.39 11.63 -0.04
CA CYS A 228 -9.53 10.96 0.95
C CYS A 228 -9.48 11.69 2.30
N GLU A 229 -10.17 12.82 2.46
CA GLU A 229 -10.21 13.60 3.71
C GLU A 229 -10.53 12.78 4.96
N PRO A 230 -11.44 11.78 4.96
CA PRO A 230 -11.70 10.96 6.13
C PRO A 230 -10.47 10.19 6.63
N PHE A 231 -9.48 9.93 5.78
CA PHE A 231 -8.24 9.28 6.22
C PHE A 231 -7.44 10.20 7.13
N CYS A 232 -7.46 11.52 6.92
CA CYS A 232 -6.75 12.49 7.76
C CYS A 232 -7.29 12.60 9.19
N ALA A 233 -8.50 12.13 9.45
CA ALA A 233 -9.15 12.14 10.75
C ALA A 233 -9.91 10.82 10.96
N PRO A 234 -9.19 9.70 11.18
CA PRO A 234 -9.77 8.36 11.20
C PRO A 234 -10.71 8.12 12.38
N ASP A 235 -10.62 8.93 13.43
CA ASP A 235 -11.49 8.88 14.62
C ASP A 235 -12.82 9.64 14.43
N ASN A 236 -12.93 10.49 13.40
CA ASN A 236 -14.17 11.21 13.11
C ASN A 236 -15.25 10.23 12.62
N PRO A 237 -16.54 10.52 12.91
CA PRO A 237 -17.65 9.73 12.38
C PRO A 237 -17.64 9.72 10.85
N GLY A 238 -18.02 8.58 10.26
CA GLY A 238 -18.10 8.42 8.80
C GLY A 238 -16.81 7.92 8.13
N PHE A 239 -15.84 7.42 8.90
CA PHE A 239 -14.66 6.76 8.32
C PHE A 239 -15.10 5.61 7.38
N PRO A 240 -14.69 5.63 6.10
CA PRO A 240 -15.28 4.76 5.08
C PRO A 240 -14.77 3.32 5.10
N GLY A 241 -13.75 3.01 5.89
CA GLY A 241 -13.06 1.73 5.84
C GLY A 241 -12.25 1.55 4.56
N ALA A 242 -11.83 0.31 4.29
CA ALA A 242 -11.04 -0.05 3.12
C ALA A 242 -11.90 -0.34 1.86
N LYS A 243 -12.95 0.45 1.63
CA LYS A 243 -13.81 0.25 0.44
C LYS A 243 -12.99 0.48 -0.85
N PRO A 244 -13.21 -0.28 -1.94
CA PRO A 244 -12.40 -0.20 -3.17
C PRO A 244 -12.24 1.20 -3.75
N ARG A 245 -13.30 2.03 -3.66
CA ARG A 245 -13.28 3.46 -4.05
C ARG A 245 -12.13 4.26 -3.41
N TYR A 246 -11.69 3.89 -2.22
CA TYR A 246 -10.66 4.59 -1.47
C TYR A 246 -9.25 4.02 -1.67
N GLN A 247 -9.10 2.99 -2.51
CA GLN A 247 -7.78 2.46 -2.85
C GLN A 247 -6.81 3.54 -3.37
N PRO A 248 -7.23 4.55 -4.18
CA PRO A 248 -6.34 5.64 -4.60
C PRO A 248 -5.75 6.45 -3.44
N CYS A 249 -6.42 6.51 -2.27
CA CYS A 249 -5.91 7.21 -1.10
C CYS A 249 -4.62 6.58 -0.54
N ALA A 250 -4.37 5.30 -0.84
CA ALA A 250 -3.13 4.62 -0.44
C ALA A 250 -1.88 5.24 -1.10
N GLU A 251 -2.02 5.92 -2.25
CA GLU A 251 -0.90 6.63 -2.88
C GLU A 251 -0.40 7.82 -2.05
N LYS A 252 -1.26 8.37 -1.17
CA LYS A 252 -0.90 9.44 -0.23
C LYS A 252 -0.55 8.93 1.17
N LEU A 253 -0.37 7.63 1.36
CA LEU A 253 -0.11 7.04 2.68
C LEU A 253 1.09 7.69 3.38
N ILE A 254 2.22 7.86 2.69
CA ILE A 254 3.41 8.46 3.30
C ILE A 254 3.15 9.90 3.77
N SER A 255 2.44 10.68 2.97
CA SER A 255 2.04 12.04 3.34
C SER A 255 1.08 12.06 4.54
N LEU A 256 0.13 11.11 4.60
CA LEU A 256 -0.75 10.92 5.75
C LEU A 256 0.06 10.57 7.02
N MET A 257 0.97 9.59 6.92
CA MET A 257 1.85 9.17 8.03
C MET A 257 2.72 10.33 8.53
N ASN A 258 3.25 11.15 7.63
CA ASN A 258 4.00 12.35 8.00
C ASN A 258 3.14 13.37 8.76
N CYS A 259 1.86 13.52 8.41
CA CYS A 259 0.93 14.39 9.14
C CYS A 259 0.54 13.83 10.50
N TYR A 260 0.38 12.51 10.63
CA TYR A 260 0.16 11.87 11.92
C TYR A 260 1.36 12.06 12.85
N TRP A 261 2.57 11.81 12.34
CA TRP A 261 3.81 11.97 13.11
C TRP A 261 4.07 13.42 13.52
N ALA A 262 3.88 14.36 12.60
CA ALA A 262 4.01 15.79 12.88
C ALA A 262 3.12 16.30 14.02
N GLY A 263 2.02 15.59 14.27
CA GLY A 263 1.05 15.96 15.27
C GLY A 263 1.20 15.26 16.62
N LEU A 264 2.22 14.43 16.81
CA LEU A 264 2.52 13.83 18.11
C LEU A 264 3.08 14.92 19.03
N GLU A 265 2.37 15.22 20.11
CA GLU A 265 2.82 16.11 21.20
C GLU A 265 3.37 15.29 22.37
#